data_AF-A0A285PE22-F1
#
_entry.id   AF-A0A285PE22-F1
#
_cell.length_a   1.000
_cell.length_b   1.000
_cell.length_c   1.000
_cell.angle_alpha   90.00
_cell.angle_beta   90.00
_cell.angle_gamma   90.00
#
_symmetry.space_group_name_H-M   'P 1'
#
loop_
_entity.id
_entity.type
_entity.pdbx_description
1 polymer ?
#
loop_
_entity_poly.entity_id
_entity_poly.type
_entity_poly.pdbx_seq_one_letter_code
_entity_poly.pdbx_strand_id
1 'polypeptide(L)'
;MSDSDFYIIDLSGNKVRVSYLDLHLIRRDLLLYFDENVGEPVHVLMPCNVYKQDYWKFLSIGYDKETAESVAYKNLIERGCLAFINGMTLEMLYEPASGIKTWLEREISADAILPYIEAYQPSSPVLNEGKKFLISTLNFIDQLSPADFDEYGDIADFDLVTQAKWFDENIVREYYRTMAKEWG
;
A
#
# COMPACT_ATOMS: atom_id res chain seq x y z
N MET A 1 -23.90 -1.04 17.42
CA MET A 1 -22.84 -1.58 16.53
C MET A 1 -21.62 -1.75 17.42
N SER A 2 -20.99 -2.93 17.45
CA SER A 2 -19.89 -3.18 18.38
C SER A 2 -18.69 -2.31 18.00
N ASP A 3 -18.24 -1.48 18.93
CA ASP A 3 -16.98 -0.74 18.80
C ASP A 3 -15.87 -1.76 18.55
N SER A 4 -15.16 -1.62 17.42
CA SER A 4 -14.03 -2.51 17.14
C SER A 4 -12.88 -2.16 18.08
N ASP A 5 -12.13 -3.18 18.52
CA ASP A 5 -10.96 -2.99 19.38
C ASP A 5 -9.79 -2.30 18.66
N PHE A 6 -9.90 -2.05 17.36
CA PHE A 6 -8.86 -1.46 16.54
C PHE A 6 -8.93 0.06 16.48
N TYR A 7 -7.77 0.64 16.20
CA TYR A 7 -7.59 2.07 16.01
C TYR A 7 -6.46 2.36 15.02
N ILE A 8 -6.44 3.56 14.48
CA ILE A 8 -5.27 4.14 13.80
C ILE A 8 -4.77 5.34 14.60
N ILE A 9 -3.51 5.70 14.39
CA ILE A 9 -2.95 6.97 14.85
C ILE A 9 -2.96 7.93 13.67
N ASP A 10 -3.67 9.05 13.81
CA ASP A 10 -3.68 10.11 12.80
C ASP A 10 -2.37 10.93 12.82
N LEU A 11 -2.19 11.83 11.85
CA LEU A 11 -0.99 12.67 11.75
C LEU A 11 -0.84 13.65 12.93
N SER A 12 -1.90 13.91 13.70
CA SER A 12 -1.85 14.71 14.92
C SER A 12 -1.48 13.87 16.15
N GLY A 13 -1.23 12.57 15.98
CA GLY A 13 -0.94 11.63 17.06
C GLY A 13 -2.18 11.16 17.82
N ASN A 14 -3.39 11.50 17.36
CA ASN A 14 -4.61 11.07 18.04
C ASN A 14 -5.00 9.66 17.64
N LYS A 15 -5.53 8.95 18.63
CA LYS A 15 -6.11 7.63 18.43
C LYS A 15 -7.52 7.74 17.87
N VAL A 16 -7.72 7.23 16.65
CA VAL A 16 -9.02 7.21 15.97
C VAL A 16 -9.52 5.79 15.90
N ARG A 17 -10.74 5.55 16.41
CA ARG A 17 -11.38 4.23 16.35
C ARG A 17 -11.70 3.86 14.91
N VAL A 18 -11.43 2.61 14.55
CA VAL A 18 -11.80 2.07 13.25
C VAL A 18 -13.00 1.15 13.44
N SER A 19 -14.03 1.31 12.62
CA SER A 19 -15.19 0.42 12.67
C SER A 19 -14.83 -0.96 12.13
N TYR A 20 -15.53 -2.01 12.59
CA TYR A 20 -15.31 -3.36 12.05
C TYR A 20 -15.64 -3.44 10.55
N LEU A 21 -16.62 -2.66 10.09
CA LEU A 21 -16.98 -2.58 8.67
C LEU A 21 -15.82 -2.05 7.83
N ASP A 22 -15.17 -0.97 8.27
CA ASP A 22 -14.04 -0.39 7.54
C ASP A 22 -12.87 -1.37 7.47
N LEU A 23 -12.54 -2.04 8.58
CA LEU A 23 -11.51 -3.08 8.59
C LEU A 23 -11.81 -4.21 7.62
N HIS A 24 -13.06 -4.64 7.55
CA HIS A 24 -13.47 -5.73 6.66
C HIS A 24 -13.37 -5.31 5.19
N LEU A 25 -13.74 -4.07 4.86
CA LEU A 25 -13.60 -3.52 3.52
C LEU A 25 -12.13 -3.43 3.11
N ILE A 26 -11.26 -2.87 3.98
CA ILE A 26 -9.81 -2.83 3.73
C ILE A 26 -9.27 -4.23 3.52
N ARG A 27 -9.57 -5.17 4.43
CA ARG A 27 -9.11 -6.56 4.32
C ARG A 27 -9.52 -7.17 2.98
N ARG A 28 -10.78 -7.03 2.58
CA ARG A 28 -11.29 -7.57 1.31
C ARG A 28 -10.52 -6.99 0.13
N ASP A 29 -10.33 -5.67 0.11
CA ASP A 29 -9.63 -4.99 -0.98
C ASP A 29 -8.17 -5.44 -1.09
N LEU A 30 -7.47 -5.59 0.05
CA LEU A 30 -6.09 -6.08 0.10
C LEU A 30 -5.96 -7.52 -0.39
N LEU A 31 -6.90 -8.39 -0.02
CA LEU A 31 -6.91 -9.78 -0.47
C LEU A 31 -7.20 -9.90 -1.96
N LEU A 32 -8.10 -9.07 -2.48
CA LEU A 32 -8.38 -9.00 -3.91
C LEU A 32 -7.13 -8.50 -4.67
N TYR A 33 -6.49 -7.44 -4.18
CA TYR A 33 -5.24 -6.94 -4.74
C TYR A 33 -4.16 -8.02 -4.79
N PHE A 34 -3.98 -8.79 -3.71
CA PHE A 34 -3.02 -9.90 -3.70
C PHE A 34 -3.35 -10.97 -4.74
N ASP A 35 -4.63 -11.33 -4.90
CA ASP A 35 -5.07 -12.36 -5.84
C ASP A 35 -4.86 -11.94 -7.29
N GLU A 36 -5.13 -10.67 -7.59
CA GLU A 36 -5.01 -10.11 -8.93
C GLU A 36 -3.55 -9.85 -9.36
N ASN A 37 -2.64 -9.65 -8.40
CA ASN A 37 -1.29 -9.16 -8.67
C ASN A 37 -0.16 -10.11 -8.27
N VAL A 38 -0.48 -11.27 -7.69
CA VAL A 38 0.55 -12.24 -7.30
C VAL A 38 1.35 -12.70 -8.52
N GLY A 39 2.65 -12.47 -8.48
CA GLY A 39 3.55 -12.83 -9.59
C GLY A 39 3.58 -11.86 -10.76
N GLU A 40 2.83 -10.76 -10.70
CA GLU A 40 2.86 -9.65 -11.66
C GLU A 40 3.39 -8.38 -10.98
N PRO A 41 4.70 -8.30 -10.67
CA PRO A 41 5.23 -7.26 -9.79
C PRO A 41 5.10 -5.84 -10.34
N VAL A 42 5.26 -5.66 -11.67
CA VAL A 42 5.41 -4.34 -12.31
C VAL A 42 4.08 -3.85 -12.88
N HIS A 43 3.34 -4.70 -13.58
CA HIS A 43 2.09 -4.34 -14.24
C HIS A 43 0.90 -4.63 -13.32
N VAL A 44 0.81 -3.85 -12.24
CA VAL A 44 -0.22 -4.07 -11.23
C VAL A 44 -1.61 -3.72 -11.77
N LEU A 45 -2.58 -4.60 -11.56
CA LEU A 45 -3.98 -4.37 -11.82
C LEU A 45 -4.60 -3.55 -10.68
N MET A 46 -4.98 -2.30 -11.00
CA MET A 46 -5.52 -1.34 -10.02
C MET A 46 -6.82 -0.66 -10.52
N PRO A 47 -7.98 -1.35 -10.52
CA PRO A 47 -9.22 -0.81 -11.07
C PRO A 47 -9.80 0.38 -10.29
N CYS A 48 -10.07 1.48 -11.01
CA CYS A 48 -10.48 2.80 -10.53
C CYS A 48 -11.66 2.81 -9.54
N ASN A 49 -12.62 1.90 -9.72
CA ASN A 49 -13.91 1.91 -9.02
C ASN A 49 -14.02 0.89 -7.88
N VAL A 50 -12.98 0.09 -7.68
CA VAL A 50 -12.96 -0.99 -6.68
C VAL A 50 -12.42 -0.46 -5.36
N TYR A 51 -11.36 0.36 -5.41
CA TYR A 51 -10.58 0.73 -4.24
C TYR A 51 -10.87 2.16 -3.78
N LYS A 52 -11.60 2.30 -2.67
CA LYS A 52 -12.20 3.58 -2.25
C LYS A 52 -11.68 4.14 -0.94
N GLN A 53 -10.80 3.41 -0.26
CA GLN A 53 -10.35 3.78 1.08
C GLN A 53 -9.05 4.57 1.04
N ASP A 54 -8.74 5.26 2.15
CA ASP A 54 -7.45 5.94 2.35
C ASP A 54 -6.44 4.96 2.98
N TYR A 55 -5.98 3.99 2.19
CA TYR A 55 -5.18 2.85 2.68
C TYR A 55 -3.94 3.28 3.49
N TRP A 56 -3.32 4.42 3.14
CA TRP A 56 -2.18 4.97 3.88
C TRP A 56 -2.47 5.33 5.34
N LYS A 57 -3.73 5.65 5.68
CA LYS A 57 -4.13 5.91 7.08
C LYS A 57 -4.08 4.66 7.95
N PHE A 58 -4.14 3.47 7.35
CA PHE A 58 -4.18 2.19 8.05
C PHE A 58 -2.80 1.59 8.31
N LEU A 59 -1.71 2.25 7.87
CA LEU A 59 -0.35 1.82 8.21
C LEU A 59 -0.06 1.90 9.72
N SER A 60 -0.74 2.80 10.44
CA SER A 60 -0.63 2.94 11.89
C SER A 60 -1.67 2.11 12.66
N ILE A 61 -2.27 1.10 12.02
CA ILE A 61 -3.27 0.23 12.65
C ILE A 61 -2.72 -0.43 13.92
N GLY A 62 -3.51 -0.34 14.99
CA GLY A 62 -3.28 -0.98 16.28
C GLY A 62 -4.57 -1.51 16.87
N TYR A 63 -4.46 -2.14 18.04
CA TYR A 63 -5.60 -2.70 18.77
C TYR A 63 -5.43 -2.48 20.29
N ASP A 64 -6.55 -2.40 21.01
CA ASP A 64 -6.54 -2.29 22.47
C ASP A 64 -6.46 -3.61 23.19
N LYS A 65 -7.00 -4.65 22.56
CA LYS A 65 -7.04 -5.99 23.11
C LYS A 65 -6.22 -6.92 22.25
N GLU A 66 -5.15 -7.44 22.83
CA GLU A 66 -4.31 -8.43 22.17
C GLU A 66 -5.02 -9.80 22.17
N THR A 67 -5.28 -10.30 20.98
CA THR A 67 -5.76 -11.64 20.68
C THR A 67 -5.00 -12.15 19.46
N ALA A 68 -4.97 -13.47 19.25
CA ALA A 68 -4.36 -14.03 18.04
C ALA A 68 -4.98 -13.44 16.76
N GLU A 69 -6.30 -13.21 16.77
CA GLU A 69 -7.01 -12.59 15.66
C GLU A 69 -6.60 -11.12 15.46
N SER A 70 -6.48 -10.32 16.53
CA SER A 70 -6.12 -8.91 16.39
C SER A 70 -4.69 -8.70 15.91
N VAL A 71 -3.76 -9.56 16.35
CA VAL A 71 -2.38 -9.62 15.83
C VAL A 71 -2.37 -9.97 14.35
N ALA A 72 -3.08 -11.04 13.94
CA ALA A 72 -3.14 -11.48 12.55
C ALA A 72 -3.76 -10.41 11.63
N TYR A 73 -4.86 -9.79 12.06
CA TYR A 73 -5.50 -8.70 11.32
C TYR A 73 -4.57 -7.49 11.18
N LYS A 74 -3.96 -7.03 12.28
CA LYS A 74 -3.01 -5.90 12.23
C LYS A 74 -1.90 -6.18 11.22
N ASN A 75 -1.31 -7.37 11.28
CA ASN A 75 -0.22 -7.77 10.40
C ASN A 75 -0.64 -7.80 8.92
N LEU A 76 -1.82 -8.34 8.61
CA LEU A 76 -2.36 -8.36 7.25
C LEU A 76 -2.62 -6.94 6.74
N ILE A 77 -3.27 -6.10 7.55
CA ILE A 77 -3.63 -4.73 7.17
C ILE A 77 -2.37 -3.88 6.96
N GLU A 78 -1.42 -3.90 7.90
CA GLU A 78 -0.17 -3.13 7.79
C GLU A 78 0.63 -3.52 6.55
N ARG A 79 0.86 -4.83 6.36
CA ARG A 79 1.59 -5.37 5.20
C ARG A 79 0.88 -5.07 3.90
N GLY A 80 -0.41 -5.40 3.84
CA GLY A 80 -1.20 -5.23 2.63
C GLY A 80 -1.34 -3.77 2.25
N CYS A 81 -1.58 -2.86 3.19
CA CYS A 81 -1.62 -1.43 2.89
C CYS A 81 -0.28 -0.94 2.32
N LEU A 82 0.86 -1.40 2.85
CA LEU A 82 2.17 -1.02 2.31
C LEU A 82 2.35 -1.50 0.85
N ALA A 83 2.01 -2.74 0.55
CA ALA A 83 2.07 -3.27 -0.83
C ALA A 83 1.05 -2.63 -1.76
N PHE A 84 -0.14 -2.32 -1.25
CA PHE A 84 -1.20 -1.66 -2.00
C PHE A 84 -0.80 -0.24 -2.39
N ILE A 85 -0.20 0.52 -1.45
CA ILE A 85 0.33 1.85 -1.73
C ILE A 85 1.46 1.77 -2.76
N ASN A 86 2.29 0.73 -2.74
CA ASN A 86 3.28 0.50 -3.81
C ASN A 86 2.59 0.36 -5.17
N GLY A 87 1.54 -0.46 -5.26
CA GLY A 87 0.73 -0.57 -6.48
C GLY A 87 0.15 0.77 -6.94
N MET A 88 -0.36 1.58 -6.01
CA MET A 88 -0.82 2.94 -6.32
C MET A 88 0.30 3.83 -6.87
N THR A 89 1.51 3.78 -6.29
CA THR A 89 2.63 4.58 -6.78
C THR A 89 3.13 4.15 -8.15
N LEU A 90 3.09 2.84 -8.45
CA LEU A 90 3.43 2.32 -9.78
C LEU A 90 2.44 2.85 -10.85
N GLU A 91 1.15 2.87 -10.55
CA GLU A 91 0.14 3.47 -11.42
C GLU A 91 0.34 4.98 -11.62
N MET A 92 0.64 5.72 -10.55
CA MET A 92 0.94 7.16 -10.63
C MET A 92 2.13 7.46 -11.54
N LEU A 93 3.13 6.57 -11.57
CA LEU A 93 4.31 6.69 -12.43
C LEU A 93 3.99 6.33 -13.89
N TYR A 94 2.97 5.50 -14.12
CA TYR A 94 2.53 5.10 -15.46
C TYR A 94 1.49 6.05 -16.08
N GLU A 95 0.79 6.85 -15.27
CA GLU A 95 -0.23 7.81 -15.71
C GLU A 95 0.31 8.85 -16.73
N PRO A 96 1.49 9.49 -16.53
CA PRO A 96 2.03 10.44 -17.50
C PRO A 96 2.34 9.82 -18.87
N ALA A 97 2.79 8.56 -18.90
CA ALA A 97 3.14 7.84 -20.12
C ALA A 97 1.91 7.33 -20.89
N SER A 98 0.90 6.85 -20.16
CA SER A 98 -0.31 6.26 -20.77
C SER A 98 -1.42 7.27 -21.07
N GLY A 99 -1.42 8.44 -20.39
CA GLY A 99 -2.52 9.40 -20.42
C GLY A 99 -3.83 8.86 -19.82
N ILE A 100 -3.82 7.62 -19.31
CA ILE A 100 -4.96 6.99 -18.64
C ILE A 100 -4.79 7.24 -17.16
N LYS A 101 -5.71 8.01 -16.61
CA LYS A 101 -5.69 8.30 -15.18
C LYS A 101 -6.62 7.33 -14.46
N THR A 102 -6.06 6.29 -13.87
CA THR A 102 -6.82 5.21 -13.21
C THR A 102 -7.36 5.60 -11.82
N TRP A 103 -6.82 6.63 -11.17
CA TRP A 103 -7.33 7.11 -9.86
C TRP A 103 -8.10 8.43 -9.95
N LEU A 104 -8.46 8.86 -11.16
CA LEU A 104 -9.01 10.17 -11.50
C LEU A 104 -10.16 10.66 -10.63
N GLU A 105 -11.07 9.77 -10.23
CA GLU A 105 -12.26 10.20 -9.49
C GLU A 105 -11.94 10.71 -8.08
N ARG A 106 -10.79 10.34 -7.52
CA ARG A 106 -10.38 10.73 -6.16
C ARG A 106 -9.22 11.73 -6.11
N GLU A 107 -8.57 12.03 -7.24
CA GLU A 107 -7.45 12.98 -7.37
C GLU A 107 -6.39 12.83 -6.26
N ILE A 108 -6.02 11.58 -5.93
CA ILE A 108 -5.05 11.30 -4.86
C ILE A 108 -3.65 11.64 -5.38
N SER A 109 -2.94 12.52 -4.66
CA SER A 109 -1.57 12.91 -4.98
C SER A 109 -0.55 12.23 -4.06
N ALA A 110 0.72 12.25 -4.46
CA ALA A 110 1.84 11.80 -3.62
C ALA A 110 1.86 12.55 -2.26
N ASP A 111 1.60 13.86 -2.27
CA ASP A 111 1.51 14.72 -1.07
C ASP A 111 0.44 14.29 -0.06
N ALA A 112 -0.65 13.66 -0.53
CA ALA A 112 -1.68 13.15 0.37
C ALA A 112 -1.24 11.89 1.14
N ILE A 113 -0.32 11.12 0.54
CA ILE A 113 0.13 9.82 1.04
C ILE A 113 1.41 9.98 1.87
N LEU A 114 2.37 10.76 1.38
CA LEU A 114 3.74 10.85 1.90
C LEU A 114 3.80 11.15 3.42
N PRO A 115 3.03 12.10 3.99
CA PRO A 115 3.09 12.37 5.43
C PRO A 115 2.76 11.15 6.30
N TYR A 116 1.88 10.27 5.83
CA TYR A 116 1.53 9.03 6.55
C TYR A 116 2.63 7.98 6.44
N ILE A 117 3.30 7.87 5.29
CA ILE A 117 4.46 6.97 5.13
C ILE A 117 5.61 7.44 6.03
N GLU A 118 5.87 8.74 6.09
CA GLU A 118 6.92 9.31 6.94
C GLU A 118 6.65 9.07 8.43
N ALA A 119 5.40 9.28 8.87
CA ALA A 119 4.98 9.06 10.25
C ALA A 119 4.86 7.57 10.64
N TYR A 120 4.62 6.68 9.68
CA TYR A 120 4.47 5.24 9.91
C TYR A 120 5.69 4.63 10.60
N GLN A 121 5.45 3.87 11.67
CA GLN A 121 6.45 3.14 12.46
C GLN A 121 6.34 1.64 12.15
N PRO A 122 7.21 1.09 11.27
CA PRO A 122 7.08 -0.29 10.82
C PRO A 122 7.26 -1.30 11.95
N SER A 123 6.39 -2.31 12.00
CA SER A 123 6.46 -3.37 13.02
C SER A 123 7.59 -4.38 12.81
N SER A 124 8.28 -4.34 11.66
CA SER A 124 9.39 -5.24 11.37
C SER A 124 10.45 -4.60 10.46
N PRO A 125 11.70 -5.12 10.46
CA PRO A 125 12.77 -4.63 9.59
C PRO A 125 12.42 -4.73 8.10
N VAL A 126 11.73 -5.80 7.68
CA VAL A 126 11.26 -5.98 6.29
C VAL A 126 10.34 -4.82 5.90
N LEU A 127 9.37 -4.48 6.75
CA LEU A 127 8.45 -3.37 6.47
C LEU A 127 9.14 -2.00 6.47
N ASN A 128 10.24 -1.85 7.21
CA ASN A 128 11.04 -0.63 7.16
C ASN A 128 11.79 -0.46 5.83
N GLU A 129 12.18 -1.55 5.18
CA GLU A 129 12.72 -1.50 3.82
C GLU A 129 11.65 -1.09 2.81
N GLY A 130 10.46 -1.70 2.88
CA GLY A 130 9.30 -1.29 2.07
C GLY A 130 8.92 0.19 2.26
N LYS A 131 8.96 0.69 3.50
CA LYS A 131 8.76 2.13 3.79
C LYS A 131 9.77 3.01 3.04
N LYS A 132 11.06 2.63 3.04
CA LYS A 132 12.11 3.41 2.34
C LYS A 132 11.88 3.45 0.85
N PHE A 133 11.48 2.32 0.24
CA PHE A 133 11.12 2.30 -1.17
C PHE A 133 9.99 3.28 -1.45
N LEU A 134 8.88 3.22 -0.71
CA LEU A 134 7.75 4.13 -0.92
C LEU A 134 8.11 5.61 -0.74
N ILE A 135 8.93 5.96 0.25
CA ILE A 135 9.39 7.35 0.42
C ILE A 135 10.18 7.78 -0.81
N SER A 136 11.10 6.94 -1.30
CA SER A 136 11.88 7.22 -2.50
C SER A 136 10.98 7.44 -3.71
N THR A 137 9.98 6.58 -3.90
CA THR A 137 9.04 6.65 -5.02
C THR A 137 8.14 7.88 -4.95
N LEU A 138 7.55 8.16 -3.79
CA LEU A 138 6.65 9.30 -3.61
C LEU A 138 7.40 10.62 -3.80
N ASN A 139 8.63 10.73 -3.30
CA ASN A 139 9.48 11.89 -3.55
C ASN A 139 9.85 12.04 -5.03
N PHE A 140 10.08 10.93 -5.73
CA PHE A 140 10.33 10.96 -7.18
C PHE A 140 9.09 11.39 -7.96
N ILE A 141 7.90 10.88 -7.62
CA ILE A 141 6.62 11.30 -8.21
C ILE A 141 6.39 12.80 -8.04
N ASP A 142 6.64 13.34 -6.85
CA ASP A 142 6.45 14.77 -6.55
C ASP A 142 7.41 15.67 -7.36
N GLN A 143 8.62 15.18 -7.63
CA GLN A 143 9.65 15.92 -8.38
C GLN A 143 9.65 15.62 -9.88
N LEU A 144 8.73 14.76 -10.33
CA LEU A 144 8.71 14.23 -11.68
C LEU A 144 8.61 15.37 -12.70
N SER A 145 9.54 15.39 -13.64
CA SER A 145 9.67 16.42 -14.65
C SER A 145 9.74 15.82 -16.05
N PRO A 146 9.52 16.60 -17.11
CA PRO A 146 9.70 16.13 -18.48
C PRO A 146 11.11 15.60 -18.80
N ALA A 147 12.12 15.96 -18.00
CA ALA A 147 13.49 15.49 -18.20
C ALA A 147 13.72 14.04 -17.73
N ASP A 148 12.80 13.50 -16.92
CA ASP A 148 12.88 12.14 -16.36
C ASP A 148 12.34 11.07 -17.33
N PHE A 149 11.81 11.49 -18.48
CA PHE A 149 11.28 10.64 -19.53
C PHE A 149 12.24 10.52 -20.70
N ASP A 150 12.32 9.32 -21.27
CA ASP A 150 13.08 9.06 -22.49
C ASP A 150 12.32 9.47 -23.76
N GLU A 151 12.89 9.19 -24.93
CA GLU A 151 12.29 9.54 -26.22
C GLU A 151 10.98 8.79 -26.52
N TYR A 152 10.67 7.72 -25.76
CA TYR A 152 9.46 6.92 -25.88
C TYR A 152 8.40 7.30 -24.83
N GLY A 153 8.73 8.19 -23.89
CA GLY A 153 7.85 8.59 -22.79
C GLY A 153 7.89 7.64 -21.60
N ASP A 154 8.91 6.77 -21.52
CA ASP A 154 9.16 5.90 -20.38
C ASP A 154 10.09 6.57 -19.35
N ILE A 155 9.93 6.23 -18.08
CA ILE A 155 10.79 6.76 -17.00
C ILE A 155 12.19 6.15 -17.12
N ALA A 156 13.21 7.01 -17.29
CA ALA A 156 14.58 6.56 -17.58
C ALA A 156 15.42 6.24 -16.34
N ASP A 157 15.30 7.06 -15.28
CA ASP A 157 16.27 7.10 -14.17
C ASP A 157 15.73 6.58 -12.81
N PHE A 158 14.62 5.83 -12.83
CA PHE A 158 14.04 5.23 -11.62
C PHE A 158 13.90 3.71 -11.73
N ASP A 159 14.52 2.96 -10.81
CA ASP A 159 14.47 1.50 -10.79
C ASP A 159 13.13 0.98 -10.20
N LEU A 160 12.07 1.06 -11.01
CA LEU A 160 10.75 0.55 -10.67
C LEU A 160 10.74 -0.97 -10.48
N VAL A 161 11.53 -1.68 -11.28
CA VAL A 161 11.48 -3.15 -11.36
C VAL A 161 11.98 -3.79 -10.08
N THR A 162 13.09 -3.31 -9.52
CA THR A 162 13.64 -3.86 -8.27
C THR A 162 12.69 -3.63 -7.11
N GLN A 163 12.13 -2.43 -6.99
CA GLN A 163 11.15 -2.11 -5.96
C GLN A 163 9.90 -2.98 -6.08
N ALA A 164 9.30 -3.02 -7.27
CA ALA A 164 8.11 -3.80 -7.56
C ALA A 164 8.27 -5.28 -7.20
N LYS A 165 9.40 -5.89 -7.61
CA LYS A 165 9.74 -7.27 -7.27
C LYS A 165 9.91 -7.48 -5.77
N TRP A 166 10.55 -6.54 -5.08
CA TRP A 166 10.73 -6.65 -3.63
C TRP A 166 9.37 -6.73 -2.91
N PHE A 167 8.38 -5.92 -3.32
CA PHE A 167 7.04 -5.93 -2.74
C PHE A 167 6.28 -7.24 -3.02
N ASP A 168 6.33 -7.75 -4.26
CA ASP A 168 5.75 -9.04 -4.62
C ASP A 168 6.37 -10.18 -3.78
N GLU A 169 7.69 -10.23 -3.69
CA GLU A 169 8.41 -11.32 -3.02
C GLU A 169 8.25 -11.32 -1.49
N ASN A 170 8.31 -10.15 -0.86
CA ASN A 170 8.42 -10.00 0.60
C ASN A 170 7.08 -9.73 1.29
N ILE A 171 6.04 -9.34 0.53
CA ILE A 171 4.71 -9.07 1.07
C ILE A 171 3.66 -9.97 0.44
N VAL A 172 3.43 -9.85 -0.88
CA VAL A 172 2.31 -10.53 -1.55
C VAL A 172 2.50 -12.05 -1.53
N ARG A 173 3.62 -12.56 -2.06
CA ARG A 173 3.93 -14.00 -2.06
C ARG A 173 4.12 -14.55 -0.66
N GLU A 174 4.69 -13.77 0.26
CA GLU A 174 4.90 -14.21 1.64
C GLU A 174 3.58 -14.47 2.37
N TYR A 175 2.54 -13.68 2.09
CA TYR A 175 1.19 -13.95 2.58
C TYR A 175 0.71 -15.35 2.15
N TYR A 176 0.80 -15.69 0.86
CA TYR A 176 0.40 -17.01 0.36
C TYR A 176 1.26 -18.15 0.92
N ARG A 177 2.57 -17.95 1.08
CA ARG A 177 3.45 -18.96 1.71
C ARG A 177 3.06 -19.24 3.16
N THR A 178 2.71 -18.20 3.91
CA THR A 178 2.30 -18.34 5.31
C THR A 178 0.99 -19.10 5.39
N MET A 179 0.00 -18.72 4.58
CA MET A 179 -1.27 -19.44 4.48
C MET A 179 -1.08 -20.90 4.06
N ALA A 180 -0.20 -21.21 3.10
CA ALA A 180 0.04 -22.59 2.70
C ALA A 180 0.61 -23.47 3.84
N LYS A 181 1.45 -22.90 4.71
CA LYS A 181 2.04 -23.63 5.86
C LYS A 181 1.06 -23.88 6.99
N GLU A 182 0.07 -23.01 7.16
CA GLU A 182 -0.95 -23.17 8.21
C GLU A 182 -1.99 -24.24 7.86
N TRP A 183 -2.11 -24.59 6.57
CA TRP A 183 -3.15 -25.50 6.04
C TRP A 183 -2.59 -26.80 5.44
N GLY A 184 -1.26 -26.98 5.39
CA GLY A 184 -0.58 -28.18 4.89
C GLY A 184 -0.03 -29.05 6.02
#